data_AF-A0AAU9IED5-F1
#
_entry.id   AF-A0AAU9IED5-F1
#
_cell.length_a   1.000
_cell.length_b   1.000
_cell.length_c   1.000
_cell.angle_alpha   90.00
_cell.angle_beta   90.00
_cell.angle_gamma   90.00
#
_symmetry.space_group_name_H-M   'P 1'
#
loop_
_entity.id
_entity.type
_entity.pdbx_description
1 polymer ?
#
loop_
_entity_poly.entity_id
_entity_poly.type
_entity_poly.pdbx_seq_one_letter_code
_entity_poly.pdbx_strand_id
1 'polypeptide(L)'
;MNLDYIVGNDPKHIKRLDELGCDLDALFFSSKDFFSVLDDLKLSMRDSTEFFMRLKYINDIAKGNVLPANIRIFENNRILPTRLLIQNYDNGKKISFRVIPGQGSLEKGNVLYQCEACADERGIKRRDSRNHLYLRHKNLT
;
A
#
# COMPACT_ATOMS: atom_id res chain seq x y z
N MET A 1 -8.65 -16.36 -22.98
CA MET A 1 -9.50 -15.46 -22.16
C MET A 1 -8.60 -14.33 -21.64
N ASN A 2 -9.08 -13.10 -21.52
CA ASN A 2 -8.18 -11.94 -21.45
C ASN A 2 -7.66 -11.64 -20.01
N LEU A 3 -6.38 -11.94 -19.75
CA LEU A 3 -5.68 -11.69 -18.48
C LEU A 3 -5.24 -10.23 -18.29
N ASP A 4 -5.45 -9.39 -19.30
CA ASP A 4 -5.20 -7.95 -19.36
C ASP A 4 -5.53 -7.19 -18.07
N TYR A 5 -6.69 -7.47 -17.48
CA TYR A 5 -7.17 -6.79 -16.29
C TYR A 5 -6.31 -7.03 -15.04
N ILE A 6 -5.67 -8.20 -14.92
CA ILE A 6 -4.88 -8.59 -13.73
C ILE A 6 -3.47 -8.01 -13.81
N VAL A 7 -2.90 -7.99 -15.01
CA VAL A 7 -1.52 -7.55 -15.28
C VAL A 7 -1.43 -6.10 -15.77
N GLY A 8 -2.56 -5.38 -15.84
CA GLY A 8 -2.60 -4.00 -16.30
C GLY A 8 -2.14 -3.84 -17.75
N ASN A 9 -2.44 -4.82 -18.61
CA ASN A 9 -2.02 -4.91 -20.00
C ASN A 9 -0.51 -4.93 -20.22
N ASP A 10 0.31 -5.33 -19.24
CA ASP A 10 1.75 -5.48 -19.44
C ASP A 10 2.05 -6.73 -20.30
N PRO A 11 2.53 -6.56 -21.56
CA PRO A 11 2.70 -7.66 -22.51
C PRO A 11 3.72 -8.70 -22.04
N LYS A 12 4.69 -8.32 -21.20
CA LYS A 12 5.69 -9.26 -20.68
C LYS A 12 5.09 -10.19 -19.63
N HIS A 13 4.18 -9.67 -18.80
CA HIS A 13 3.54 -10.45 -17.75
C HIS A 13 2.43 -11.33 -18.31
N ILE A 14 1.68 -10.88 -19.32
CA ILE A 14 0.70 -11.71 -20.06
C ILE A 14 1.40 -12.90 -20.68
N LYS A 15 2.48 -12.65 -21.44
CA LYS A 15 3.24 -13.72 -22.10
C LYS A 15 3.79 -14.73 -21.10
N ARG A 16 4.27 -14.27 -19.95
CA ARG A 16 4.80 -15.14 -18.89
C ARG A 16 3.71 -15.96 -18.21
N LEU A 17 2.51 -15.41 -18.03
CA LEU A 17 1.36 -16.16 -17.49
C LEU A 17 0.85 -17.20 -18.48
N ASP A 18 0.78 -16.85 -19.77
CA ASP A 18 0.45 -17.77 -20.85
C ASP A 18 1.49 -18.91 -20.96
N GLU A 19 2.79 -18.58 -20.88
CA GLU A 19 3.90 -19.57 -20.88
C GLU A 19 3.86 -20.52 -19.68
N LEU A 20 3.33 -20.06 -18.54
CA LEU A 20 3.17 -20.87 -17.32
C LEU A 20 1.82 -21.64 -17.30
N GLY A 21 0.98 -21.45 -18.30
CA GLY A 21 -0.35 -22.07 -18.37
C GLY A 21 -1.32 -21.58 -17.30
N CYS A 22 -1.09 -20.40 -16.72
CA CYS A 22 -1.95 -19.83 -15.70
C CYS A 22 -3.16 -19.15 -16.36
N ASP A 23 -4.32 -19.81 -16.35
CA ASP A 23 -5.59 -19.16 -16.67
C ASP A 23 -6.23 -18.49 -15.44
N LEU A 24 -7.25 -17.67 -15.69
CA LEU A 24 -7.98 -16.93 -14.66
C LEU A 24 -8.60 -17.89 -13.63
N ASP A 25 -9.05 -19.06 -14.08
CA ASP A 25 -9.61 -20.11 -13.23
C ASP A 25 -8.53 -20.68 -12.30
N ALA A 26 -7.33 -20.98 -12.78
CA ALA A 26 -6.21 -21.40 -11.94
C ALA A 26 -5.82 -20.34 -10.91
N LEU A 27 -5.91 -19.05 -11.25
CA LEU A 27 -5.64 -17.96 -10.32
C LEU A 27 -6.75 -17.82 -9.27
N PHE A 28 -8.02 -18.01 -9.66
CA PHE A 28 -9.16 -18.08 -8.76
C PHE A 28 -9.13 -19.31 -7.86
N PHE A 29 -8.80 -20.49 -8.39
CA PHE A 29 -8.62 -21.73 -7.64
C PHE A 29 -7.45 -21.61 -6.66
N SER A 30 -6.30 -21.10 -7.11
CA SER A 30 -5.15 -20.85 -6.22
C SER A 30 -5.51 -19.87 -5.10
N SER A 31 -6.32 -18.84 -5.40
CA SER A 31 -6.80 -17.90 -4.38
C SER A 31 -7.77 -18.56 -3.41
N LYS A 32 -8.70 -19.39 -3.91
CA LYS A 32 -9.66 -20.13 -3.11
C LYS A 32 -8.97 -21.14 -2.19
N ASP A 33 -8.07 -21.96 -2.73
CA ASP A 33 -7.30 -22.95 -1.97
C ASP A 33 -6.43 -22.24 -0.93
N PHE A 34 -5.86 -21.08 -1.27
CA PHE A 34 -5.13 -20.27 -0.32
C PHE A 34 -6.02 -19.80 0.84
N PHE A 35 -7.21 -19.26 0.58
CA PHE A 35 -8.14 -18.86 1.65
C PHE A 35 -8.66 -20.07 2.45
N SER A 36 -8.92 -21.20 1.80
CA SER A 36 -9.30 -22.45 2.47
C SER A 36 -8.18 -22.96 3.38
N VAL A 37 -6.91 -22.87 2.97
CA VAL A 37 -5.77 -23.19 3.83
C VAL A 37 -5.67 -22.22 5.01
N LEU A 38 -5.92 -20.91 4.81
CA LEU A 38 -5.96 -19.96 5.92
C LEU A 38 -7.06 -20.29 6.93
N ASP A 39 -8.24 -20.71 6.44
CA ASP A 39 -9.38 -21.12 7.26
C ASP A 39 -9.09 -22.45 8.01
N ASP A 40 -8.47 -23.43 7.34
CA ASP A 40 -8.04 -24.70 7.93
C ASP A 40 -7.00 -24.50 9.03
N LEU A 41 -6.08 -23.54 8.82
CA LEU A 41 -5.11 -23.10 9.82
C LEU A 41 -5.75 -22.26 10.95
N LYS A 42 -7.06 -22.00 10.87
CA LYS A 42 -7.86 -21.21 11.83
C LYS A 42 -7.26 -19.82 12.07
N LEU A 43 -6.64 -19.25 11.05
CA LEU A 43 -6.04 -17.93 11.15
C LEU A 43 -7.14 -16.89 11.27
N SER A 44 -7.01 -15.98 12.24
CA SER A 44 -7.98 -14.91 12.38
C SER A 44 -7.86 -13.94 11.20
N MET A 45 -8.92 -13.19 10.92
CA MET A 45 -8.89 -12.13 9.90
C MET A 45 -7.73 -11.14 10.12
N ARG A 46 -7.35 -10.92 11.39
CA ARG A 46 -6.20 -10.10 11.76
C ARG A 46 -4.88 -10.72 11.27
N ASP A 47 -4.69 -12.02 11.46
CA ASP A 47 -3.48 -12.74 11.08
C ASP A 47 -3.35 -12.83 9.56
N SER A 48 -4.45 -13.13 8.86
CA SER A 48 -4.50 -13.12 7.40
C SER A 48 -4.17 -11.74 6.84
N THR A 49 -4.71 -10.67 7.43
CA THR A 49 -4.39 -9.29 7.03
C THR A 49 -2.91 -8.98 7.24
N GLU A 50 -2.33 -9.41 8.37
CA GLU A 50 -0.91 -9.22 8.64
C GLU A 50 -0.02 -9.96 7.64
N PHE A 51 -0.38 -11.21 7.30
CA PHE A 51 0.31 -11.99 6.27
C PHE A 51 0.28 -11.29 4.90
N PHE A 52 -0.88 -10.83 4.43
CA PHE A 52 -0.98 -10.09 3.17
C PHE A 52 -0.18 -8.78 3.18
N MET A 53 -0.16 -8.07 4.31
CA MET A 53 0.65 -6.86 4.46
C MET A 53 2.15 -7.16 4.36
N ARG A 54 2.62 -8.29 4.92
CA ARG A 54 4.01 -8.74 4.80
C ARG A 54 4.37 -9.20 3.38
N LEU A 55 3.48 -9.92 2.69
CA LEU A 55 3.69 -10.28 1.29
C LEU A 55 3.78 -9.05 0.39
N LYS A 56 2.86 -8.09 0.56
CA LYS A 56 2.88 -6.82 -0.15
C LYS A 56 4.19 -6.08 0.09
N TYR A 57 4.66 -6.06 1.33
CA TYR A 57 5.91 -5.44 1.71
C TYR A 57 7.13 -6.04 0.99
N ILE A 58 7.23 -7.37 0.94
CA ILE A 58 8.30 -8.07 0.22
C ILE A 58 8.27 -7.74 -1.27
N ASN A 59 7.08 -7.72 -1.87
CA ASN A 59 6.91 -7.33 -3.26
C ASN A 59 7.29 -5.86 -3.51
N ASP A 60 6.96 -4.96 -2.58
CA ASP A 60 7.35 -3.55 -2.65
C ASP A 60 8.89 -3.42 -2.59
N ILE A 61 9.59 -4.17 -1.72
CA ILE A 61 11.06 -4.23 -1.70
C ILE A 61 11.62 -4.73 -3.02
N ALA A 62 11.06 -5.81 -3.58
CA ALA A 62 11.51 -6.36 -4.86
C ALA A 62 11.38 -5.36 -6.03
N LYS A 63 10.43 -4.42 -5.92
CA LYS A 63 10.22 -3.31 -6.86
C LYS A 63 11.05 -2.06 -6.52
N GLY A 64 11.92 -2.12 -5.51
CA GLY A 64 12.76 -1.01 -5.06
C GLY A 64 12.07 0.01 -4.14
N ASN A 65 10.85 -0.26 -3.67
CA ASN A 65 10.16 0.59 -2.71
C ASN A 65 10.62 0.23 -1.28
N VAL A 66 11.71 0.86 -0.84
CA VAL A 66 12.39 0.58 0.45
C VAL A 66 11.78 1.35 1.62
N LEU A 67 10.46 1.27 1.76
CA LEU A 67 9.84 1.71 3.01
C LEU A 67 10.01 0.63 4.07
N PRO A 68 10.05 0.92 5.38
CA PRO A 68 10.01 -0.09 6.44
C PRO A 68 8.61 -0.69 6.61
N ALA A 69 8.52 -2.00 6.90
CA ALA A 69 7.25 -2.73 7.04
C ALA A 69 6.35 -2.17 8.15
N ASN A 70 7.01 -1.55 9.14
CA ASN A 70 6.40 -1.08 10.37
C ASN A 70 5.88 0.35 10.27
N ILE A 71 5.87 0.95 9.08
CA ILE A 71 5.21 2.23 8.82
C ILE A 71 3.79 1.98 8.28
N ARG A 72 2.76 2.35 9.05
CA ARG A 72 1.36 2.25 8.64
C ARG A 72 0.76 3.63 8.40
N ILE A 73 -0.12 3.72 7.40
CA ILE A 73 -0.97 4.89 7.16
C ILE A 73 -2.39 4.54 7.62
N PHE A 74 -2.97 5.43 8.40
CA PHE A 74 -4.38 5.45 8.77
C PHE A 74 -5.06 6.61 8.08
N GLU A 75 -6.27 6.37 7.60
CA GLU A 75 -7.05 7.30 6.80
C GLU A 75 -8.42 7.47 7.43
N ASN A 76 -8.90 8.70 7.50
CA ASN A 76 -10.24 8.98 8.01
C ASN A 76 -11.35 8.65 7.00
N ASN A 77 -11.02 8.56 5.70
CA ASN A 77 -11.95 8.20 4.64
C ASN A 77 -11.25 7.37 3.58
N ARG A 78 -11.90 6.28 3.12
CA ARG A 78 -11.34 5.36 2.11
C ARG A 78 -11.29 5.94 0.71
N ILE A 79 -12.21 6.85 0.36
CA ILE A 79 -12.34 7.41 -0.99
C ILE A 79 -11.46 8.66 -1.11
N LEU A 80 -11.69 9.64 -0.24
CA LEU A 80 -10.98 10.92 -0.28
C LEU A 80 -10.55 11.34 1.14
N PRO A 81 -9.40 10.85 1.63
CA PRO A 81 -8.95 11.14 2.98
C PRO A 81 -8.57 12.61 3.11
N THR A 82 -9.22 13.33 4.02
CA THR A 82 -8.82 14.71 4.35
C THR A 82 -7.67 14.75 5.35
N ARG A 83 -7.45 13.64 6.07
CA ARG A 83 -6.33 13.46 7.00
C ARG A 83 -5.68 12.10 6.83
N LEU A 84 -4.35 12.10 6.88
CA LEU A 84 -3.54 10.89 7.03
C LEU A 84 -2.86 10.92 8.38
N LEU A 85 -2.89 9.81 9.09
CA LEU A 85 -2.04 9.58 10.26
C LEU A 85 -1.03 8.51 9.89
N ILE A 86 0.26 8.83 9.95
CA ILE A 86 1.31 7.87 9.65
C ILE A 86 2.02 7.53 10.95
N GLN A 87 2.04 6.25 11.30
CA GLN A 87 2.68 5.73 12.50
C GLN A 87 3.84 4.82 12.12
N ASN A 88 5.00 5.06 12.73
CA ASN A 88 6.08 4.11 12.76
C ASN A 88 6.00 3.29 14.06
N TYR A 89 5.84 1.97 13.94
CA TYR A 89 5.75 1.06 15.08
C TYR A 89 7.12 0.73 15.69
N ASP A 90 8.23 0.92 14.97
CA ASP A 90 9.57 0.65 15.50
C ASP A 90 9.94 1.62 16.62
N ASN A 91 9.51 2.88 16.51
CA ASN A 91 9.87 3.94 17.45
C ASN A 91 8.64 4.65 18.05
N GLY A 92 7.43 4.15 17.78
CA GLY A 92 6.17 4.70 18.28
C GLY A 92 5.76 6.07 17.70
N LYS A 93 6.55 6.67 16.81
CA LYS A 93 6.29 8.03 16.29
C LYS A 93 5.05 8.07 15.42
N LYS A 94 4.28 9.16 15.56
CA LYS A 94 3.04 9.43 14.83
C LYS A 94 3.07 10.84 14.27
N ILE A 95 2.75 10.98 12.99
CA ILE A 95 2.63 12.29 12.33
C ILE A 95 1.34 12.37 11.56
N SER A 96 0.66 13.49 11.74
CA SER A 96 -0.56 13.83 11.02
C SER A 96 -0.25 14.66 9.79
N PHE A 97 -0.99 14.39 8.73
CA PHE A 97 -0.95 15.14 7.49
C PHE A 97 -2.37 15.61 7.15
N ARG A 98 -2.50 16.86 6.73
CA ARG A 98 -3.77 17.48 6.33
C ARG A 98 -3.79 17.67 4.82
N VAL A 99 -4.91 17.36 4.18
CA VAL A 99 -5.07 17.61 2.73
C VAL A 99 -4.95 19.11 2.44
N ILE A 100 -4.24 19.47 1.36
CA ILE A 100 -4.23 20.85 0.88
C ILE A 100 -5.54 21.12 0.11
N PRO A 101 -6.29 22.19 0.43
CA PRO A 101 -7.57 22.48 -0.21
C PRO A 101 -7.43 22.79 -1.71
N GLY A 102 -8.55 22.68 -2.46
CA GLY A 102 -8.59 22.97 -3.90
C GLY A 102 -8.19 21.80 -4.81
N GLN A 103 -7.91 20.63 -4.24
CA GLN A 103 -7.54 19.42 -4.98
C GLN A 103 -8.77 18.54 -5.22
N GLY A 104 -9.60 18.92 -6.19
CA GLY A 104 -10.85 18.22 -6.51
C GLY A 104 -10.61 16.79 -7.02
N SER A 105 -10.36 16.65 -8.32
CA SER A 105 -10.40 15.38 -9.07
C SER A 105 -9.00 14.78 -9.32
N LEU A 106 -8.14 14.77 -8.30
CA LEU A 106 -6.86 14.07 -8.38
C LEU A 106 -7.03 12.60 -7.98
N GLU A 107 -6.32 11.71 -8.67
CA GLU A 107 -6.16 10.33 -8.21
C GLU A 107 -5.62 10.32 -6.77
N LYS A 108 -6.16 9.43 -5.94
CA LYS A 108 -5.86 9.36 -4.50
C LYS A 108 -4.36 9.38 -4.20
N GLY A 109 -3.53 8.71 -5.00
CA GLY A 109 -2.06 8.67 -4.82
C GLY A 109 -1.34 10.00 -5.05
N ASN A 110 -1.94 10.90 -5.83
CA ASN A 110 -1.38 12.18 -6.25
C ASN A 110 -1.90 13.37 -5.43
N VAL A 111 -2.90 13.17 -4.58
CA VAL A 111 -3.39 14.19 -3.64
C VAL A 111 -2.24 14.65 -2.73
N LEU A 112 -2.07 15.95 -2.61
CA LEU A 112 -1.07 16.63 -1.80
C LEU A 112 -1.58 16.83 -0.37
N TYR A 113 -0.70 16.55 0.57
CA TYR A 113 -0.93 16.75 1.98
C TYR A 113 0.19 17.60 2.59
N GLN A 114 -0.19 18.47 3.51
CA GLN A 114 0.71 19.22 4.35
C GLN A 114 1.05 18.39 5.59
N CYS A 115 2.33 18.24 5.90
CA CYS A 115 2.81 17.63 7.13
C CYS A 115 2.60 18.60 8.30
N GLU A 116 1.81 18.22 9.30
CA GLU A 116 1.51 19.09 10.46
C GLU A 116 2.74 19.32 11.35
N ALA A 117 3.82 18.51 11.22
CA ALA A 117 5.06 18.66 11.98
C ALA A 117 6.14 19.52 11.30
N CYS A 118 6.17 19.56 9.95
CA CYS A 118 7.17 20.36 9.22
C CYS A 118 6.73 21.80 8.96
N ALA A 119 5.43 22.10 9.03
CA ALA A 119 4.83 23.35 8.56
C ALA A 119 5.21 23.74 7.10
N ASP A 120 5.74 22.80 6.31
CA ASP A 120 6.19 23.03 4.93
C ASP A 120 4.97 23.11 4.00
N GLU A 121 4.78 24.26 3.36
CA GLU A 121 3.61 24.56 2.51
C GLU A 121 3.65 23.88 1.14
N ARG A 122 4.81 23.33 0.73
CA ARG A 122 5.00 22.82 -0.64
C ARG A 122 4.14 21.59 -0.96
N GLY A 123 3.55 20.94 0.04
CA GLY A 123 2.67 19.79 -0.12
C GLY A 123 3.41 18.53 -0.55
N ILE A 124 2.98 17.40 0.00
CA ILE A 124 3.60 16.08 -0.22
C ILE A 124 2.53 15.17 -0.80
N LYS A 125 2.81 14.54 -1.94
CA LYS A 125 1.86 13.57 -2.53
C LYS A 125 1.64 12.42 -1.56
N ARG A 126 0.41 11.88 -1.52
CA ARG A 126 0.07 10.74 -0.65
C ARG A 126 1.05 9.58 -0.79
N ARG A 127 1.46 9.24 -2.01
CA ARG A 127 2.43 8.16 -2.26
C ARG A 127 3.79 8.40 -1.61
N ASP A 128 4.19 9.66 -1.44
CA ASP A 128 5.49 10.08 -0.90
C ASP A 128 5.44 10.35 0.61
N SER A 129 4.26 10.36 1.21
CA SER A 129 4.04 10.69 2.63
C SER A 129 4.77 9.74 3.59
N ARG A 130 4.87 8.44 3.26
CA ARG A 130 5.65 7.47 4.05
C ARG A 130 7.15 7.77 3.98
N ASN A 131 7.65 8.07 2.78
CA ASN A 131 9.04 8.43 2.57
C ASN A 131 9.38 9.71 3.33
N HIS A 132 8.46 10.67 3.37
CA HIS A 132 8.63 11.88 4.17
C HIS A 132 8.79 11.58 5.66
N LEU A 133 7.94 10.73 6.24
CA LEU A 133 8.10 10.29 7.63
C LEU A 133 9.47 9.62 7.84
N TYR A 134 9.84 8.69 6.96
CA TYR A 134 11.06 7.91 7.09
C TYR A 134 12.34 8.74 6.92
N LEU A 135 12.36 9.72 6.02
CA LEU A 135 13.56 10.49 5.70
C LEU A 135 13.70 11.73 6.59
N ARG A 136 12.59 12.43 6.88
CA ARG A 136 12.64 13.70 7.63
C ARG A 136 12.34 13.57 9.11
N HIS A 137 11.61 12.53 9.53
CA HIS A 137 11.10 12.42 10.90
C HIS A 137 11.59 11.19 11.67
N LYS A 138 12.42 10.35 11.06
CA LYS A 138 13.03 9.18 11.73
C LYS A 138 13.80 9.60 12.98
N ASN A 139 14.48 10.76 12.94
CA ASN A 139 15.36 11.24 14.01
C ASN A 139 14.88 12.49 14.77
N LEU A 140 13.69 13.05 14.46
CA LEU A 140 13.18 14.22 15.20
C LEU A 140 12.85 13.83 16.65
N THR A 141 13.75 14.16 17.57
CA THR A 141 13.70 13.96 19.02
C THR A 141 12.56 14.73 19.67
#